data_AF-A0A958G9Z4-F1
#
_entry.id   AF-A0A958G9Z4-F1
#
_cell.length_a   1.000
_cell.length_b   1.000
_cell.length_c   1.000
_cell.angle_alpha   90.00
_cell.angle_beta   90.00
_cell.angle_gamma   90.00
#
_symmetry.space_group_name_H-M   'P 1'
#
loop_
_entity.id
_entity.type
_entity.pdbx_description
1 polymer ?
#
loop_
_entity_poly.entity_id
_entity_poly.type
_entity_poly.pdbx_seq_one_letter_code
_entity_poly.pdbx_strand_id
1 'polypeptide(L)' 'RGIRDKRLLAAFETVPRHYFVSPQFLKDAYSDKPLPIGMHQTISQPYIVA' A
#
# COMPACT_ATOMS: atom_id res chain seq x y z
N ARG A 1 -16.89 0.00 -6.55
CA ARG A 1 -15.45 0.27 -6.29
C ARG A 1 -14.65 -0.87 -6.90
N GLY A 2 -13.51 -0.57 -7.51
CA GLY A 2 -12.63 -1.57 -8.13
C GLY A 2 -11.75 -0.95 -9.21
N ILE A 3 -10.49 -1.38 -9.24
CA ILE A 3 -9.49 -0.94 -10.21
C ILE A 3 -9.57 -1.88 -11.41
N ARG A 4 -9.66 -1.33 -12.63
CA ARG A 4 -9.80 -2.12 -13.87
C ARG A 4 -8.60 -2.02 -14.81
N ASP A 5 -7.69 -1.08 -14.57
CA ASP A 5 -6.47 -0.96 -15.39
C ASP A 5 -5.54 -2.13 -15.07
N LYS A 6 -5.33 -3.00 -16.06
CA LYS A 6 -4.48 -4.18 -15.94
C LYS A 6 -3.02 -3.85 -15.65
N ARG A 7 -2.50 -2.72 -16.17
CA ARG A 7 -1.12 -2.29 -15.94
C ARG A 7 -0.92 -1.87 -14.49
N LEU A 8 -1.92 -1.21 -13.92
CA LEU A 8 -1.89 -0.79 -12.53
C LEU A 8 -2.03 -1.98 -11.57
N LEU A 9 -2.92 -2.93 -11.87
CA LEU A 9 -3.03 -4.19 -11.11
C LEU A 9 -1.70 -4.95 -11.13
N ALA A 10 -1.05 -5.07 -12.29
CA ALA A 10 0.26 -5.68 -12.40
C ALA A 10 1.34 -4.94 -11.58
N ALA A 11 1.29 -3.60 -11.51
CA ALA A 11 2.20 -2.83 -10.66
C ALA A 11 1.99 -3.13 -9.17
N PHE A 12 0.74 -3.23 -8.71
CA PHE A 12 0.45 -3.60 -7.32
C PHE A 12 0.87 -5.04 -6.97
N GLU A 13 0.79 -5.97 -7.91
CA GLU A 13 1.23 -7.36 -7.73
C GLU A 13 2.77 -7.49 -7.71
N THR A 14 3.47 -6.67 -8.51
CA THR A 14 4.93 -6.75 -8.65
C THR A 14 5.71 -5.95 -7.63
N VAL A 15 5.11 -4.89 -7.06
CA VAL A 15 5.77 -4.05 -6.04
C VAL A 15 5.35 -4.51 -4.63
N PRO A 16 6.23 -5.21 -3.88
CA PRO A 16 5.91 -5.69 -2.54
C PRO A 16 5.80 -4.55 -1.54
N ARG A 17 4.57 -4.10 -1.29
CA ARG A 17 4.25 -2.98 -0.38
C ARG A 17 4.85 -3.13 1.02
N HIS A 18 4.99 -4.36 1.54
CA HIS A 18 5.52 -4.62 2.88
C HIS A 18 6.98 -4.20 3.09
N TYR A 19 7.77 -4.00 2.03
CA TYR A 19 9.13 -3.42 2.14
C TYR A 19 9.14 -1.93 2.46
N PHE A 20 8.00 -1.24 2.30
CA PHE A 20 7.84 0.19 2.56
C PHE A 20 7.05 0.47 3.85
N VAL A 21 6.80 -0.56 4.67
CA VAL A 21 6.00 -0.48 5.89
C VAL A 21 6.87 -0.78 7.10
N SER A 22 6.70 -0.01 8.18
CA SER A 22 7.42 -0.25 9.43
C SER A 22 7.10 -1.65 10.01
N PRO A 23 8.06 -2.34 10.66
CA PRO A 23 7.88 -3.72 11.14
C PRO A 23 6.62 -3.98 11.97
N GLN A 24 6.24 -3.01 12.81
CA GLN A 24 5.04 -3.09 13.66
C GLN A 24 3.71 -3.17 12.89
N PHE A 25 3.70 -2.80 11.61
CA PHE A 25 2.51 -2.79 10.75
C PHE A 25 2.54 -3.84 9.64
N LEU A 26 3.48 -4.78 9.64
CA LEU A 26 3.61 -5.78 8.57
C LEU A 26 2.32 -6.61 8.37
N LYS A 27 1.60 -6.93 9.45
CA LYS A 27 0.31 -7.64 9.39
C LYS A 27 -0.77 -6.87 8.62
N ASP A 28 -0.66 -5.54 8.62
CA ASP A 28 -1.60 -4.63 7.96
C ASP A 28 -1.09 -4.14 6.59
N ALA A 29 0.08 -4.60 6.12
CA ALA A 29 0.76 -4.01 4.96
C ALA A 29 -0.11 -3.93 3.69
N TYR A 30 -1.04 -4.87 3.52
CA TYR A 30 -1.95 -4.95 2.38
C TYR A 30 -3.41 -4.57 2.70
N SER A 31 -3.66 -4.06 3.90
CA SER A 31 -4.97 -3.52 4.24
C SER A 31 -5.22 -2.21 3.49
N ASP A 32 -6.48 -1.97 3.13
CA ASP A 32 -6.87 -0.77 2.38
C ASP A 32 -7.03 0.45 3.31
N LYS A 33 -5.93 0.85 3.98
CA LYS A 33 -5.85 2.01 4.88
C LYS A 33 -4.45 2.62 4.86
N PRO A 34 -4.29 3.90 5.24
CA PRO A 34 -2.96 4.49 5.41
C PRO A 34 -2.23 3.86 6.61
N LEU A 35 -0.90 3.75 6.52
CA LEU A 35 -0.06 3.26 7.63
C LEU A 35 1.05 4.25 7.96
N PRO A 36 1.38 4.49 9.24
CA PRO A 36 2.50 5.34 9.62
C PRO A 36 3.85 4.77 9.18
N ILE A 37 4.72 5.62 8.64
CA ILE A 37 6.09 5.27 8.21
C ILE A 37 7.18 6.04 8.99
N GLY A 38 6.79 6.74 10.06
CA GLY A 38 7.68 7.59 10.86
C GLY A 38 7.67 9.05 10.39
N MET A 39 8.38 9.93 11.11
CA MET A 39 8.51 11.36 10.77
C MET A 39 7.16 12.08 10.54
N HIS A 40 6.11 11.67 11.26
CA HIS A 40 4.74 12.15 11.07
C HIS A 40 4.16 11.94 9.65
N GLN A 41 4.70 10.98 8.90
CA GLN A 41 4.26 10.62 7.55
C GLN A 41 3.53 9.28 7.53
N THR A 42 2.72 9.10 6.48
CA THR A 42 2.02 7.84 6.20
C THR A 42 2.28 7.41 4.77
N ILE A 43 2.28 6.10 4.55
CA ILE A 43 2.07 5.54 3.21
C ILE A 43 0.56 5.52 2.93
N SER A 44 0.15 6.09 1.80
CA SER A 44 -1.25 6.22 1.42
C SER A 44 -1.96 4.87 1.31
N GLN A 45 -3.28 4.89 1.53
CA GLN A 45 -4.19 3.78 1.24
C GLN A 45 -4.03 3.31 -0.22
N PRO A 46 -3.91 1.99 -0.49
CA PRO A 46 -3.79 1.43 -1.84
C PRO A 46 -4.81 1.97 -2.84
N TYR A 47 -6.09 2.05 -2.47
CA TYR A 47 -7.13 2.56 -3.37
C TYR A 47 -6.98 4.04 -3.75
N ILE A 48 -6.38 4.88 -2.88
CA ILE A 48 -6.21 6.33 -3.15
C ILE A 48 -5.09 6.61 -4.15
N VAL A 49 -4.10 5.71 -4.24
CA VAL A 49 -2.98 5.82 -5.19
C VAL A 49 -3.17 5.01 -6.47
N ALA A 50 -4.34 4.38 -6.60
CA ALA A 50 -4.76 3.59 -7.75
C ALA A 50 -5.51 4.44 -8.80
#